data_AF-A0A8S3K4P8-F1
#
_entry.id   AF-A0A8S3K4P8-F1
#
_cell.length_a   1.000
_cell.length_b   1.000
_cell.length_c   1.000
_cell.angle_alpha   90.00
_cell.angle_beta   90.00
_cell.angle_gamma   90.00
#
_symmetry.space_group_name_H-M   'P 1'
#
loop_
_entity.id
_entity.type
_entity.pdbx_description
1 polymer ?
#
loop_
_entity_poly.entity_id
_entity_poly.type
_entity_poly.pdbx_seq_one_letter_code
_entity_poly.pdbx_strand_id
1 'polypeptide(L)'
;KFSLNGSSDTNVRRHLGVKHHLKQFLYPSQLQEYESKPKQKFISTAHKQQLDKAVVAAIYIDGRSFDDFRKTGMMKFLNLATPGYNVPHRKTVRRHLELIYRSYRENLKQQLSRVSD
;
A
#
# COMPACT_ATOMS: atom_id res chain seq x y z
N LYS A 1 1.72 6.77 42.96
CA LYS A 1 0.87 5.67 42.46
C LYS A 1 0.72 5.84 40.94
N PHE A 2 1.57 5.19 40.14
CA PHE A 2 1.44 5.19 38.68
C PHE A 2 0.55 4.02 38.26
N SER A 3 -0.57 4.32 37.60
CA SER A 3 -1.50 3.32 37.05
C SER A 3 -0.94 2.78 35.73
N LEU A 4 -0.35 1.58 35.78
CA LEU A 4 0.05 0.77 34.63
C LEU A 4 -1.16 -0.02 34.12
N ASN A 5 -2.15 0.68 33.58
CA ASN A 5 -3.34 0.03 33.01
C ASN A 5 -3.09 -0.37 31.56
N GLY A 6 -2.50 -1.55 31.35
CA GLY A 6 -2.37 -2.21 30.05
C GLY A 6 -1.21 -3.21 30.02
N SER A 7 -1.42 -4.43 30.52
CA SER A 7 -0.39 -5.48 30.53
C SER A 7 0.21 -5.68 29.14
N SER A 8 1.53 -5.48 29.02
CA SER A 8 2.33 -5.71 27.82
C SER A 8 2.00 -7.06 27.16
N ASP A 9 1.77 -8.10 27.99
CA ASP A 9 1.40 -9.45 27.53
C ASP A 9 0.09 -9.48 26.73
N THR A 10 -0.94 -8.72 27.13
CA THR A 10 -2.21 -8.64 26.41
C THR A 10 -2.04 -8.01 25.03
N ASN A 11 -1.16 -7.01 24.91
CA ASN A 11 -0.86 -6.35 23.64
C ASN A 11 -0.03 -7.24 22.71
N VAL A 12 0.97 -7.94 23.26
CA VAL A 12 1.79 -8.91 22.51
C VAL A 12 0.92 -10.06 22.01
N ARG A 13 0.10 -10.67 22.87
CA ARG A 13 -0.86 -11.73 22.50
C ARG A 13 -1.82 -11.29 21.41
N ARG A 14 -2.41 -10.10 21.54
CA ARG A 14 -3.29 -9.52 20.51
C ARG A 14 -2.53 -9.31 19.20
N HIS A 15 -1.29 -8.81 19.24
CA HIS A 15 -0.47 -8.62 18.05
C HIS A 15 -0.18 -9.95 17.33
N LEU A 16 0.25 -10.97 18.07
CA LEU A 16 0.52 -12.31 17.53
C LEU A 16 -0.76 -12.95 16.96
N GLY A 17 -1.88 -12.87 17.68
CA GLY A 17 -3.13 -13.46 17.25
C GLY A 17 -3.77 -12.77 16.04
N VAL A 18 -3.75 -11.44 16.00
CA VAL A 18 -4.41 -10.67 14.93
C VAL A 18 -3.52 -10.51 13.70
N LYS A 19 -2.24 -10.16 13.88
CA LYS A 19 -1.33 -9.82 12.78
C LYS A 19 -0.67 -11.04 12.14
N HIS A 20 -0.39 -12.08 12.94
CA HIS A 20 0.23 -13.33 12.47
C HIS A 20 -0.78 -14.49 12.38
N HIS A 21 -2.06 -14.23 12.63
CA HIS A 21 -3.15 -15.22 12.56
C HIS A 21 -2.99 -16.41 13.52
N LEU A 22 -2.21 -16.25 14.62
CA LEU A 22 -1.97 -17.30 15.60
C LEU A 22 -3.06 -17.31 16.68
N LYS A 23 -4.23 -17.85 16.32
CA LYS A 23 -5.45 -17.85 17.15
C LYS A 23 -5.24 -18.34 18.59
N GLN A 24 -4.33 -19.29 18.80
CA GLN A 24 -4.02 -19.88 20.11
C GLN A 24 -3.51 -18.88 21.17
N PHE A 25 -3.03 -17.71 20.76
CA PHE A 25 -2.56 -16.68 21.69
C PHE A 25 -3.66 -15.69 22.12
N LEU A 26 -4.82 -15.70 21.45
CA LEU A 26 -5.95 -14.82 21.75
C LEU A 26 -6.73 -15.32 22.97
N TYR A 27 -7.20 -14.38 23.79
CA TYR A 27 -8.22 -14.70 24.80
C TYR A 27 -9.57 -15.03 24.13
N PRO A 28 -10.46 -15.81 24.77
CA PRO A 28 -11.75 -16.19 24.21
C PRO A 28 -12.60 -15.00 23.73
N SER A 29 -12.61 -13.89 24.49
CA SER A 29 -13.30 -12.65 24.10
C SER A 29 -12.71 -11.99 22.86
N GLN A 30 -11.38 -12.07 22.69
CA GLN A 30 -10.67 -11.56 21.52
C GLN A 30 -10.83 -12.47 20.31
N LEU A 31 -10.96 -13.78 20.53
CA LEU A 31 -11.21 -14.75 19.46
C LEU A 31 -12.59 -14.51 18.83
N GLN A 32 -13.61 -14.28 19.66
CA GLN A 32 -14.96 -13.92 19.18
C GLN A 32 -14.96 -12.62 18.37
N GLU A 33 -14.22 -11.60 18.81
CA GLU A 33 -14.05 -10.35 18.06
C GLU A 33 -13.26 -10.56 16.74
N TYR A 34 -12.24 -11.43 16.76
CA TYR A 34 -11.43 -11.75 15.60
C TYR A 34 -12.22 -12.53 14.54
N GLU A 35 -13.10 -13.45 14.95
CA GLU A 35 -13.92 -14.25 14.06
C GLU A 35 -15.14 -13.50 13.50
N SER A 36 -15.66 -12.54 14.25
CA SER A 36 -16.76 -11.67 13.81
C SER A 36 -16.31 -10.56 12.84
N LYS A 37 -15.02 -10.22 12.81
CA LYS A 37 -14.49 -9.23 11.88
C LYS A 37 -14.41 -9.81 10.46
N PRO A 38 -14.90 -9.09 9.43
CA PRO A 38 -14.71 -9.51 8.06
C PRO A 38 -13.20 -9.58 7.79
N LYS A 39 -12.73 -10.79 7.43
CA LYS A 39 -11.32 -11.01 7.08
C LYS A 39 -10.98 -10.04 5.95
N GLN A 40 -10.06 -9.11 6.25
CA GLN A 40 -9.58 -8.14 5.28
C GLN A 40 -9.05 -8.94 4.07
N LYS A 41 -9.65 -8.74 2.89
CA LYS A 41 -9.22 -9.45 1.68
C LYS A 41 -7.78 -9.03 1.38
N PHE A 42 -6.85 -9.97 1.53
CA PHE A 42 -5.45 -9.72 1.24
C PHE A 42 -5.26 -9.73 -0.27
N ILE A 43 -4.86 -8.60 -0.82
CA ILE A 43 -4.34 -8.54 -2.18
C ILE A 43 -2.96 -9.19 -2.21
N SER A 44 -2.70 -10.02 -3.23
CA SER A 44 -1.36 -10.59 -3.42
C SER A 44 -0.32 -9.49 -3.66
N THR A 45 0.90 -9.68 -3.18
CA THR A 45 1.97 -8.68 -3.33
C THR A 45 2.24 -8.35 -4.80
N ALA A 46 2.22 -9.36 -5.68
CA ALA A 46 2.44 -9.18 -7.11
C ALA A 46 1.34 -8.32 -7.76
N HIS A 47 0.07 -8.61 -7.43
CA HIS A 47 -1.06 -7.83 -7.96
C HIS A 47 -1.04 -6.39 -7.44
N LYS A 48 -0.72 -6.19 -6.15
CA LYS A 48 -0.52 -4.85 -5.59
C LYS A 48 0.56 -4.06 -6.35
N GLN A 49 1.69 -4.68 -6.64
CA GLN A 49 2.77 -4.03 -7.40
C GLN A 49 2.33 -3.64 -8.82
N GLN A 50 1.51 -4.46 -9.48
CA GLN A 50 0.94 -4.13 -10.80
C GLN A 50 0.00 -2.93 -10.72
N LEU A 51 -0.87 -2.87 -9.71
CA LEU A 51 -1.74 -1.72 -9.49
C LEU A 51 -0.96 -0.45 -9.16
N ASP A 52 0.09 -0.55 -8.33
CA ASP A 52 0.96 0.58 -8.01
C ASP A 52 1.65 1.13 -9.26
N LYS A 53 2.10 0.25 -10.17
CA LYS A 53 2.65 0.66 -11.48
C LYS A 53 1.60 1.36 -12.34
N ALA A 54 0.37 0.85 -12.39
CA ALA A 54 -0.71 1.45 -13.15
C ALA A 54 -1.08 2.85 -12.62
N VAL A 55 -1.10 3.04 -11.29
CA VAL A 55 -1.31 4.35 -10.65
C VAL A 55 -0.20 5.34 -11.05
N VAL A 56 1.06 4.92 -10.98
CA VAL A 56 2.19 5.78 -11.39
C VAL A 56 2.10 6.13 -12.88
N ALA A 57 1.74 5.17 -13.73
CA ALA A 57 1.57 5.38 -15.16
C ALA A 57 0.45 6.40 -15.45
N ALA A 58 -0.70 6.29 -14.79
CA ALA A 58 -1.79 7.25 -14.97
C ALA A 58 -1.40 8.69 -14.54
N ILE A 59 -0.56 8.83 -13.51
CA ILE A 59 -0.04 10.15 -13.11
C ILE A 59 0.92 10.71 -14.17
N TYR A 60 1.81 9.88 -14.69
CA TYR A 60 2.85 10.29 -15.63
C TYR A 60 2.32 10.49 -17.06
N ILE A 61 1.54 9.54 -17.57
CA ILE A 61 1.05 9.49 -18.95
C ILE A 61 -0.15 10.42 -19.11
N ASP A 62 -1.15 10.29 -18.22
CA ASP A 62 -2.41 11.04 -18.34
C ASP A 62 -2.39 12.36 -17.56
N GLY A 63 -1.25 12.70 -16.93
CA GLY A 63 -1.08 13.95 -16.18
C GLY A 63 -1.99 14.06 -14.94
N ARG A 64 -2.42 12.94 -14.35
CA ARG A 64 -3.36 12.94 -13.22
C ARG A 64 -2.74 13.48 -11.95
N SER A 65 -3.56 14.02 -11.06
CA SER A 65 -3.10 14.51 -9.76
C SER A 65 -2.70 13.34 -8.86
N PHE A 66 -1.67 13.54 -8.02
CA PHE A 66 -1.23 12.57 -7.01
C PHE A 66 -2.37 12.12 -6.09
N ASP A 67 -3.33 13.00 -5.83
CA ASP A 67 -4.41 12.75 -4.89
C ASP A 67 -5.67 12.17 -5.54
N ASP A 68 -5.75 12.09 -6.87
CA ASP A 68 -6.94 11.58 -7.56
C ASP A 68 -7.32 10.17 -7.10
N PHE A 69 -6.31 9.31 -6.91
CA PHE A 69 -6.49 7.93 -6.45
C PHE A 69 -6.86 7.83 -4.97
N ARG A 70 -6.69 8.90 -4.20
CA ARG A 70 -6.98 8.96 -2.75
C ARG A 70 -8.32 9.64 -2.45
N LYS A 71 -8.95 10.27 -3.45
CA LYS A 71 -10.27 10.87 -3.31
C LYS A 71 -11.28 9.80 -2.89
N THR A 72 -12.22 10.20 -2.04
CA THR A 72 -13.20 9.28 -1.42
C THR A 72 -13.97 8.45 -2.44
N GLY A 73 -14.44 9.07 -3.53
CA GLY A 73 -15.14 8.35 -4.62
C GLY A 73 -14.24 7.34 -5.34
N MET A 74 -13.00 7.73 -5.65
CA MET A 74 -12.04 6.84 -6.30
C MET A 74 -11.62 5.68 -5.39
N MET A 75 -11.39 5.93 -4.11
CA MET A 75 -11.10 4.87 -3.12
C MET A 75 -12.26 3.89 -2.98
N LYS A 76 -13.52 4.36 -3.02
CA LYS A 76 -14.69 3.47 -3.05
C LYS A 76 -14.71 2.60 -4.30
N PHE A 77 -14.46 3.20 -5.47
CA PHE A 77 -14.36 2.47 -6.73
C PHE A 77 -13.25 1.41 -6.71
N LEU A 78 -12.04 1.78 -6.29
CA LEU A 78 -10.90 0.87 -6.17
C LEU A 78 -11.16 -0.25 -5.17
N ASN A 79 -11.83 0.02 -4.05
CA ASN A 79 -12.19 -1.00 -3.08
C ASN A 79 -13.22 -2.00 -3.61
N LEU A 80 -14.13 -1.58 -4.50
CA LEU A 80 -15.07 -2.49 -5.16
C LEU A 80 -14.37 -3.34 -6.22
N ALA A 81 -13.51 -2.72 -7.03
CA ALA A 81 -12.77 -3.41 -8.09
C ALA A 81 -11.69 -4.35 -7.53
N THR A 82 -10.97 -3.94 -6.50
CA THR A 82 -9.92 -4.73 -5.86
C THR A 82 -9.92 -4.52 -4.35
N PRO A 83 -10.73 -5.31 -3.62
CA PRO A 83 -10.83 -5.20 -2.17
C PRO A 83 -9.48 -5.35 -1.47
N GLY A 84 -9.19 -4.45 -0.55
CA GLY A 84 -7.95 -4.46 0.24
C GLY A 84 -6.75 -3.79 -0.43
N TYR A 85 -6.92 -3.26 -1.65
CA TYR A 85 -5.91 -2.41 -2.27
C TYR A 85 -5.83 -1.05 -1.57
N ASN A 86 -4.60 -0.63 -1.26
CA ASN A 86 -4.32 0.69 -0.73
C ASN A 86 -3.29 1.37 -1.63
N VAL A 87 -3.67 2.56 -2.11
CA VAL A 87 -2.88 3.37 -3.03
C VAL A 87 -1.53 3.77 -2.40
N PRO A 88 -0.42 3.74 -3.16
CA PRO A 88 0.91 4.05 -2.64
C PRO A 88 1.00 5.48 -2.09
N HIS A 89 1.90 5.68 -1.13
CA HIS A 89 2.16 7.01 -0.57
C HIS A 89 2.69 7.97 -1.63
N ARG A 90 2.33 9.26 -1.55
CA ARG A 90 2.82 10.30 -2.48
C ARG A 90 4.35 10.32 -2.56
N LYS A 91 5.03 10.12 -1.43
CA LYS A 91 6.50 9.97 -1.35
C LYS A 91 7.00 8.79 -2.22
N THR A 92 6.29 7.66 -2.21
CA THR A 92 6.63 6.47 -3.01
C THR A 92 6.42 6.71 -4.50
N VAL A 93 5.32 7.39 -4.86
CA VAL A 93 5.05 7.79 -6.26
C VAL A 93 6.12 8.75 -6.76
N ARG A 94 6.44 9.80 -5.99
CA ARG A 94 7.48 10.77 -6.33
C ARG A 94 8.84 10.10 -6.59
N ARG A 95 9.25 9.19 -5.71
CA ARG A 95 10.51 8.44 -5.88
C ARG A 95 10.51 7.64 -7.19
N HIS A 96 9.41 7.00 -7.55
CA HIS A 96 9.31 6.29 -8.83
C HIS A 96 9.39 7.23 -10.03
N LEU A 97 8.68 8.36 -9.99
CA LEU A 97 8.72 9.35 -11.06
C LEU A 97 10.13 9.93 -11.25
N GLU A 98 10.86 10.19 -10.16
CA GLU A 98 12.26 10.65 -10.22
C GLU A 98 13.16 9.63 -10.92
N LEU A 99 12.96 8.33 -10.67
CA LEU A 99 13.71 7.27 -11.35
C LEU A 99 13.36 7.20 -12.85
N ILE A 100 12.08 7.27 -13.19
CA ILE A 100 11.60 7.28 -14.58
C ILE A 100 12.16 8.49 -15.34
N TYR A 101 12.13 9.67 -14.73
CA TYR A 101 12.67 10.88 -15.34
C TYR A 101 14.17 10.77 -15.60
N ARG A 102 14.93 10.24 -14.63
CA ARG A 102 16.38 10.02 -14.79
C ARG A 102 16.68 9.05 -15.92
N SER A 103 15.98 7.91 -15.98
CA SER A 103 16.21 6.93 -17.04
C SER A 103 15.86 7.50 -18.42
N TYR A 104 14.76 8.25 -18.52
CA TYR A 104 14.36 8.91 -19.75
C TYR A 104 15.40 9.95 -20.20
N ARG A 105 15.89 10.79 -19.28
CA ARG A 105 16.94 11.78 -19.57
C ARG A 105 18.23 11.13 -20.06
N GLU A 106 18.69 10.07 -19.41
CA GLU A 106 19.92 9.38 -19.84
C GLU A 106 19.76 8.69 -21.20
N ASN A 107 18.58 8.13 -21.49
CA ASN A 107 18.28 7.59 -22.81
C ASN A 107 18.32 8.69 -23.89
N LEU A 108 17.67 9.83 -23.64
CA LEU A 108 17.72 10.97 -24.57
C LEU A 108 19.13 11.47 -24.84
N LYS A 109 20.00 11.55 -23.81
CA LYS A 109 21.42 11.90 -24.01
C LYS A 109 22.14 10.92 -24.92
N GLN A 110 21.93 9.62 -24.72
CA GLN A 110 22.54 8.57 -25.56
C GLN A 110 22.03 8.62 -27.00
N GLN A 111 20.76 8.98 -27.21
CA GLN A 111 20.21 9.17 -28.55
C GLN A 111 20.82 10.40 -29.23
N LEU A 112 20.91 11.52 -28.51
CA LEU A 112 21.51 12.75 -29.03
C LEU A 112 22.98 12.57 -29.39
N SER A 113 23.76 11.86 -28.57
CA SER A 113 25.17 11.60 -28.86
C SER A 113 25.37 10.78 -30.13
N ARG A 114 24.47 9.83 -30.41
CA ARG A 114 24.53 8.99 -31.63
C ARG A 114 24.15 9.73 -32.92
N VAL A 115 23.38 10.82 -32.82
CA VAL A 115 22.96 11.65 -33.96
C VAL A 115 23.98 12.76 -34.26
N SER A 116 24.85 13.04 -33.30
CA SER A 116 25.89 14.08 -33.42
C SER A 116 27.19 13.57 -34.06
N ASP A 117 27.26 12.26 -34.34
CA ASP A 117 28.31 11.56 -35.11
C ASP A 117 27.83 11.34 -36.56
#